data_AF-A0A6P8IA38-F1
#
_entry.id   AF-A0A6P8IA38-F1
#
_cell.length_a   1.000
_cell.length_b   1.000
_cell.length_c   1.000
_cell.angle_alpha   90.00
_cell.angle_beta   90.00
_cell.angle_gamma   90.00
#
_symmetry.space_group_name_H-M   'P 1'
#
loop_
_entity.id
_entity.type
_entity.pdbx_description
1 polymer ?
#
loop_
_entity_poly.entity_id
_entity_poly.type
_entity_poly.pdbx_seq_one_letter_code
_entity_poly.pdbx_strand_id
1 'polypeptide(L)'
;MDSELHPPILWAQRKDRVLVTISLEDCKNPEIKLTETKLTFSSKGGHEQKLYKVELEFYNEVDPKESKQLVGGREIYFDIKKKDEGPFWPRLLKETKKPHYVRVDFNRWRDEDDSDIEDNYTDNRNLEDMMKNMGSSGLGEKFDPGEADSDDSDDEELPDLED
;
A
#
# COMPACT_ATOMS: atom_id res chain seq x y z
N MET A 1 37.34 6.29 2.75
CA MET A 1 36.56 5.24 2.06
C MET A 1 35.12 5.51 2.42
N ASP A 2 34.39 6.18 1.54
CA ASP A 2 32.96 6.42 1.72
C ASP A 2 32.25 5.07 1.59
N SER A 3 31.87 4.48 2.72
CA SER A 3 31.11 3.23 2.73
C SER A 3 29.76 3.48 2.03
N GLU A 4 29.49 2.73 0.97
CA GLU A 4 28.20 2.80 0.27
C GLU A 4 27.09 2.25 1.18
N LEU A 5 26.22 3.15 1.63
CA LEU A 5 25.11 2.80 2.50
C LEU A 5 23.87 2.46 1.69
N HIS A 6 23.22 1.40 2.12
CA HIS A 6 22.01 0.88 1.50
C HIS A 6 20.88 0.93 2.54
N PRO A 7 19.79 1.64 2.27
CA PRO A 7 18.62 1.61 3.13
C PRO A 7 17.94 0.23 3.04
N PRO A 8 17.17 -0.18 4.06
CA PRO A 8 16.29 -1.33 3.93
C PRO A 8 15.29 -1.13 2.79
N ILE A 9 15.11 -2.17 1.99
CA ILE A 9 14.18 -2.20 0.87
C ILE A 9 13.22 -3.36 1.09
N LEU A 10 11.93 -3.05 1.04
CA LEU A 10 10.87 -4.04 1.03
C LEU A 10 10.28 -4.12 -0.37
N TRP A 11 9.89 -5.33 -0.81
CA TRP A 11 9.20 -5.48 -2.07
C TRP A 11 8.07 -6.51 -1.98
N ALA A 12 7.03 -6.25 -2.73
CA ALA A 12 5.93 -7.18 -2.99
C ALA A 12 5.59 -7.09 -4.49
N GLN A 13 4.69 -7.95 -4.93
CA GLN A 13 4.21 -7.90 -6.30
C GLN A 13 2.73 -8.25 -6.39
N ARG A 14 2.15 -7.89 -7.52
CA ARG A 14 0.87 -8.34 -8.03
C ARG A 14 1.08 -8.94 -9.42
N LYS A 15 0.00 -9.39 -10.04
CA LYS A 15 -0.03 -9.89 -11.41
C LYS A 15 0.55 -8.88 -12.40
N ASP A 16 0.19 -7.62 -12.23
CA ASP A 16 0.43 -6.55 -13.19
C ASP A 16 1.54 -5.55 -12.77
N ARG A 17 1.93 -5.54 -11.50
CA ARG A 17 2.87 -4.55 -10.94
C ARG A 17 3.77 -5.08 -9.84
N VAL A 18 4.83 -4.34 -9.55
CA VAL A 18 5.79 -4.60 -8.48
C VAL A 18 5.79 -3.41 -7.53
N LEU A 19 5.63 -3.68 -6.25
CA LEU A 19 5.65 -2.69 -5.20
C LEU A 19 7.03 -2.69 -4.55
N VAL A 20 7.71 -1.55 -4.53
CA VAL A 20 9.01 -1.39 -3.86
C VAL A 20 8.92 -0.27 -2.85
N THR A 21 9.42 -0.50 -1.64
CA THR A 21 9.46 0.47 -0.55
C THR A 21 10.90 0.65 -0.13
N ILE A 22 11.43 1.87 -0.20
CA ILE A 22 12.73 2.23 0.35
C ILE A 22 12.51 2.91 1.70
N SER A 23 12.92 2.26 2.79
CA SER A 23 12.77 2.81 4.13
C SER A 23 13.96 3.70 4.46
N LEU A 24 13.84 4.99 4.12
CA LEU A 24 14.86 6.00 4.41
C LEU A 24 14.20 7.31 4.86
N GLU A 25 14.39 7.64 6.14
CA GLU A 25 13.88 8.87 6.75
C GLU A 25 14.69 10.11 6.38
N ASP A 26 14.06 11.28 6.52
CA ASP A 26 14.69 12.60 6.32
C ASP A 26 15.38 12.75 4.96
N CYS A 27 14.79 12.15 3.92
CA CYS A 27 15.26 12.27 2.55
C CYS A 27 15.06 13.70 2.04
N LYS A 28 16.15 14.35 1.64
CA LYS A 28 16.11 15.67 1.01
C LYS A 28 16.35 15.53 -0.49
N ASN A 29 15.32 15.79 -1.29
CA ASN A 29 15.35 15.77 -2.75
C ASN A 29 15.99 14.48 -3.31
N PRO A 30 15.33 13.31 -3.15
CA PRO A 30 15.86 12.06 -3.67
C PRO A 30 16.01 12.13 -5.18
N GLU A 31 17.19 11.77 -5.69
CA GLU A 31 17.39 11.55 -7.13
C GLU A 31 16.92 10.13 -7.45
N ILE A 32 15.85 10.04 -8.25
CA ILE A 32 15.24 8.77 -8.63
C ILE A 32 15.22 8.67 -10.15
N LYS A 33 15.72 7.56 -10.67
CA LYS A 33 15.70 7.23 -12.09
C LYS A 33 15.16 5.82 -12.27
N LEU A 34 14.01 5.70 -12.90
CA LEU A 34 13.40 4.44 -13.29
C LEU A 34 13.53 4.27 -14.81
N THR A 35 14.16 3.18 -15.23
CA THR A 35 14.23 2.75 -16.63
C THR A 35 13.44 1.45 -16.80
N GLU A 36 13.34 0.95 -18.04
CA GLU A 36 12.61 -0.29 -18.35
C GLU A 36 13.17 -1.52 -17.62
N THR A 37 14.39 -1.48 -17.10
CA THR A 37 15.03 -2.64 -16.46
C THR A 37 15.68 -2.33 -15.12
N LYS A 38 15.70 -1.07 -14.69
CA LYS A 38 16.51 -0.64 -13.56
C LYS A 38 15.89 0.51 -12.80
N LEU A 39 15.95 0.44 -11.47
CA LEU A 39 15.67 1.56 -10.57
C LEU A 39 16.97 1.99 -9.90
N THR A 40 17.32 3.26 -10.05
CA THR A 40 18.43 3.91 -9.35
C THR A 40 17.87 4.98 -8.43
N PHE A 41 18.29 4.94 -7.16
CA PHE A 41 17.95 5.92 -6.16
C PHE A 41 19.22 6.41 -5.46
N SER A 42 19.33 7.72 -5.27
CA SER A 42 20.42 8.35 -4.52
C SER A 42 19.87 9.51 -3.70
N SER A 43 20.10 9.47 -2.39
CA SER A 43 19.64 10.54 -1.49
C SER A 43 20.50 10.63 -0.25
N LYS A 44 20.52 11.81 0.39
CA LYS A 44 20.98 11.94 1.77
C LYS A 44 19.81 11.73 2.71
N GLY A 45 19.97 10.86 3.70
CA GLY A 45 18.91 10.53 4.64
C GLY A 45 19.43 10.13 6.02
N GLY A 46 18.51 9.94 6.95
CA GLY A 46 18.77 9.67 8.36
C GLY A 46 19.26 10.88 9.14
N HIS A 47 19.35 10.73 10.46
CA HIS A 47 19.84 11.77 11.38
C HIS A 47 21.25 12.27 11.01
N GLU A 48 22.13 11.37 10.56
CA GLU A 48 23.51 11.70 10.16
C GLU A 48 23.61 12.25 8.72
N GLN A 49 22.50 12.33 7.98
CA GLN A 49 22.43 12.84 6.59
C GLN A 49 23.48 12.22 5.66
N LYS A 50 23.71 10.90 5.82
CA LYS A 50 24.69 10.14 5.02
C LYS A 50 24.13 9.87 3.63
N LEU A 51 25.03 9.65 2.67
CA LEU A 51 24.66 9.33 1.29
C LEU A 51 24.25 7.86 1.19
N TYR A 52 23.01 7.64 0.77
CA TYR A 52 22.46 6.32 0.47
C TYR A 52 22.30 6.17 -1.02
N LYS A 53 22.69 5.00 -1.52
CA LYS A 53 22.54 4.63 -2.93
C LYS A 53 21.85 3.27 -3.02
N VAL A 54 20.97 3.15 -4.00
CA VAL A 54 20.23 1.92 -4.29
C VAL A 54 20.23 1.73 -5.79
N GLU A 55 20.52 0.51 -6.18
CA GLU A 55 20.47 0.07 -7.56
C GLU A 55 19.76 -1.28 -7.62
N LEU A 56 18.62 -1.33 -8.28
CA LEU A 56 17.82 -2.54 -8.44
C LEU A 56 17.66 -2.83 -9.94
N GLU A 57 18.35 -3.85 -10.43
CA GLU A 57 18.13 -4.38 -11.79
C GLU A 57 17.03 -5.44 -11.75
N PHE A 58 15.89 -5.14 -12.36
CA PHE A 58 14.69 -5.96 -12.29
C PHE A 58 14.86 -7.29 -13.01
N TYR A 59 14.13 -8.30 -12.53
CA TYR A 59 14.10 -9.63 -13.14
C TYR A 59 13.60 -9.59 -14.59
N ASN A 60 12.60 -8.75 -14.87
CA ASN A 60 12.05 -8.54 -16.20
C ASN A 60 11.75 -7.05 -16.44
N GLU A 61 11.33 -6.72 -17.67
CA GLU A 61 11.05 -5.34 -18.07
C GLU A 61 9.81 -4.75 -17.37
N VAL A 62 9.88 -3.44 -17.12
CA VAL A 62 8.83 -2.62 -16.49
C VAL A 62 8.48 -1.44 -17.37
N ASP A 63 7.29 -0.86 -17.18
CA ASP A 63 6.88 0.36 -17.87
C ASP A 63 7.10 1.59 -16.96
N PRO A 64 8.16 2.39 -17.19
CA PRO A 64 8.43 3.57 -16.37
C PRO A 64 7.39 4.69 -16.52
N LYS A 65 6.58 4.69 -17.58
CA LYS A 65 5.57 5.73 -17.83
C LYS A 65 4.31 5.48 -17.02
N GLU A 66 3.91 4.23 -16.88
CA GLU A 66 2.76 3.84 -16.03
C GLU A 66 3.13 3.66 -14.55
N SER A 67 4.43 3.65 -14.26
CA SER A 67 4.94 3.55 -12.90
C SER A 67 4.77 4.85 -12.11
N LYS A 68 4.45 4.73 -10.82
CA LYS A 68 4.24 5.84 -9.90
C LYS A 68 5.23 5.78 -8.75
N GLN A 69 5.61 6.95 -8.25
CA GLN A 69 6.43 7.09 -7.05
C GLN A 69 5.76 8.02 -6.05
N LEU A 70 5.85 7.68 -4.77
CA LEU A 70 5.38 8.50 -3.66
C LEU A 70 6.52 8.65 -2.66
N VAL A 71 7.07 9.85 -2.56
CA VAL A 71 8.09 10.20 -1.57
C VAL A 71 7.38 10.59 -0.28
N GLY A 72 7.37 9.68 0.70
CA GLY A 72 6.90 9.96 2.05
C GLY A 72 8.01 10.52 2.93
N GLY A 73 7.67 10.90 4.18
CA GLY A 73 8.65 11.46 5.13
C GLY A 73 9.64 10.43 5.71
N ARG A 74 9.22 9.16 5.79
CA ARG A 74 10.04 8.06 6.33
C ARG A 74 10.39 6.99 5.30
N GLU A 75 9.60 6.90 4.25
CA GLU A 75 9.69 5.84 3.26
C GLU A 75 9.33 6.39 1.87
N ILE A 76 9.93 5.82 0.85
CA ILE A 76 9.63 6.10 -0.54
C ILE A 76 8.97 4.86 -1.12
N TYR A 77 7.75 5.01 -1.62
CA TYR A 77 6.99 3.94 -2.25
C TYR A 77 7.06 4.06 -3.76
N PHE A 78 7.19 2.90 -4.41
CA PHE A 78 7.16 2.74 -5.85
C PHE A 78 6.08 1.73 -6.21
N ASP A 79 5.20 2.13 -7.11
CA ASP A 79 4.27 1.25 -7.80
C ASP A 79 4.74 1.14 -9.25
N ILE A 80 5.38 0.01 -9.58
CA ILE A 80 6.08 -0.18 -10.85
C ILE A 80 5.28 -1.15 -11.72
N LYS A 81 4.72 -0.65 -12.84
CA LYS A 81 3.95 -1.49 -13.78
C LYS A 81 4.89 -2.46 -14.51
N LYS A 82 4.54 -3.75 -14.55
CA LYS A 82 5.25 -4.75 -15.36
C LYS A 82 4.92 -4.55 -16.83
N LYS A 83 5.90 -4.72 -17.72
CA LYS A 83 5.68 -4.56 -19.17
C LYS A 83 4.85 -5.71 -19.76
N ASP A 84 5.15 -6.93 -19.32
CA ASP A 84 4.38 -8.13 -19.65
C ASP A 84 3.61 -8.59 -18.41
N GLU A 85 2.28 -8.59 -18.50
CA GLU A 85 1.42 -9.25 -17.52
C GLU A 85 1.64 -10.75 -17.63
N GLY A 86 2.12 -11.36 -16.55
CA GLY A 86 2.59 -12.73 -16.56
C GLY A 86 2.63 -13.33 -15.16
N PRO A 87 3.10 -14.58 -15.02
CA PRO A 87 3.20 -15.23 -13.73
C PRO A 87 4.06 -14.40 -12.77
N PHE A 88 3.85 -14.61 -11.46
CA PHE A 88 4.62 -13.92 -10.43
C PHE A 88 6.13 -14.10 -10.65
N TRP A 89 6.89 -13.01 -10.49
CA TRP A 89 8.34 -13.06 -10.61
C TRP A 89 8.90 -13.89 -9.46
N PRO A 90 9.80 -14.87 -9.71
CA PRO A 90 10.39 -15.67 -8.64
C PRO A 90 11.31 -14.85 -7.73
N ARG A 91 11.76 -13.68 -8.20
CA ARG A 91 12.62 -12.73 -7.47
C ARG A 91 12.46 -11.33 -8.06
N LEU A 92 12.75 -10.31 -7.26
CA LEU A 92 12.74 -8.91 -7.72
C LEU A 92 13.85 -8.62 -8.73
N LEU A 93 15.05 -9.15 -8.46
CA LEU A 93 16.26 -8.77 -9.17
C LEU A 93 16.68 -9.81 -10.20
N LYS A 94 17.32 -9.36 -11.28
CA LYS A 94 17.91 -10.24 -12.29
C LYS A 94 18.97 -11.14 -11.69
N GLU A 95 19.83 -10.57 -10.85
CA GLU A 95 20.87 -11.30 -10.13
C GLU A 95 20.27 -12.32 -9.14
N THR A 96 20.87 -13.51 -9.11
CA THR A 96 20.47 -14.57 -8.17
C THR A 96 20.89 -14.23 -6.74
N LYS A 97 21.91 -13.38 -6.57
CA LYS A 97 22.40 -12.97 -5.25
C LYS A 97 21.49 -11.90 -4.68
N LYS A 98 20.60 -12.30 -3.78
CA LYS A 98 19.74 -11.39 -3.03
C LYS A 98 20.59 -10.47 -2.12
N PRO A 99 20.58 -9.14 -2.32
CA PRO A 99 21.26 -8.22 -1.42
C PRO A 99 20.65 -8.28 -0.02
N HIS A 100 21.49 -8.15 1.02
CA HIS A 100 21.07 -8.25 2.42
C HIS A 100 20.04 -7.18 2.83
N TYR A 101 20.02 -6.06 2.11
CA TYR A 101 19.11 -4.94 2.33
C TYR A 101 17.75 -5.11 1.62
N VAL A 102 17.55 -6.12 0.77
CA VAL A 102 16.26 -6.37 0.08
C VAL A 102 15.50 -7.50 0.78
N ARG A 103 14.25 -7.25 1.19
CA ARG A 103 13.38 -8.22 1.87
C ARG A 103 11.96 -8.19 1.28
N VAL A 104 11.20 -9.26 1.51
CA VAL A 104 9.79 -9.32 1.08
C VAL A 104 8.96 -8.47 2.04
N ASP A 105 8.04 -7.67 1.50
CA ASP A 105 7.06 -6.90 2.26
C ASP A 105 5.87 -7.80 2.62
N PHE A 106 5.94 -8.48 3.78
CA PHE A 106 4.84 -9.36 4.23
C PHE A 106 3.54 -8.62 4.52
N ASN A 107 3.59 -7.30 4.76
CA ASN A 107 2.38 -6.51 5.00
C ASN A 107 1.61 -6.23 3.70
N ARG A 108 2.32 -6.18 2.56
CA ARG A 108 1.74 -5.98 1.22
C ARG A 108 1.74 -7.24 0.37
N TRP A 109 2.32 -8.33 0.85
CA TRP A 109 2.37 -9.58 0.11
C TRP A 109 0.96 -10.16 -0.07
N ARG A 110 0.68 -10.60 -1.29
CA ARG A 110 -0.50 -11.39 -1.65
C ARG A 110 0.00 -12.56 -2.46
N ASP A 111 -0.67 -13.69 -2.32
CA ASP A 111 -0.46 -14.84 -3.18
C ASP A 111 -1.15 -14.63 -4.54
N GLU A 112 -0.84 -15.48 -5.51
CA GLU A 112 -1.33 -15.35 -6.89
C GLU A 112 -2.86 -15.43 -6.97
N ASP A 113 -3.47 -16.30 -6.15
CA ASP A 113 -4.92 -16.56 -6.11
C ASP A 113 -5.73 -15.43 -5.43
N ASP A 114 -5.13 -14.75 -4.45
CA ASP A 114 -5.78 -13.67 -3.67
C ASP A 114 -5.77 -12.33 -4.42
N SER A 115 -4.92 -12.20 -5.44
CA SER A 115 -4.74 -10.95 -6.20
C SER A 115 -5.90 -10.65 -7.17
N ASP A 116 -6.68 -11.67 -7.57
CA ASP A 116 -7.82 -11.52 -8.49
C ASP A 116 -9.11 -11.06 -7.76
N ILE A 117 -9.15 -11.01 -6.42
CA ILE A 117 -10.38 -10.74 -5.64
C ILE A 117 -10.66 -9.24 -5.47
N GLU A 118 -9.64 -8.37 -5.46
CA GLU A 118 -9.81 -6.94 -5.09
C GLU A 118 -9.77 -5.95 -6.27
N ASP A 119 -9.20 -6.35 -7.43
CA ASP A 119 -9.20 -5.52 -8.64
C ASP A 119 -10.63 -5.27 -9.17
N ASN A 120 -11.59 -6.11 -8.78
CA ASN A 120 -13.01 -5.98 -9.14
C ASN A 120 -13.85 -5.14 -8.15
N TYR A 121 -13.29 -4.78 -6.98
CA TYR A 121 -13.98 -3.96 -5.99
C TYR A 121 -13.47 -2.51 -5.91
N THR A 122 -12.25 -2.26 -6.39
CA THR A 122 -11.58 -0.94 -6.26
C THR A 122 -11.50 -0.16 -7.58
N ASP A 123 -11.86 -0.75 -8.73
CA ASP A 123 -11.94 -0.02 -9.99
C ASP A 123 -13.34 0.61 -10.18
N ASN A 124 -13.48 1.82 -9.63
CA ASN A 124 -14.17 2.91 -10.29
C ASN A 124 -15.70 2.86 -10.51
N ARG A 125 -16.46 1.97 -9.85
CA ARG A 125 -17.95 1.94 -9.94
C ARG A 125 -18.74 2.15 -8.64
N ASN A 126 -18.12 2.12 -7.46
CA ASN A 126 -18.88 2.10 -6.21
C ASN A 126 -18.97 3.42 -5.43
N LEU A 127 -18.23 4.49 -5.78
CA LEU A 127 -18.38 5.76 -5.05
C LEU A 127 -19.62 6.55 -5.50
N GLU A 128 -19.90 6.55 -6.80
CA GLU A 128 -21.06 7.28 -7.38
C GLU A 128 -22.38 6.51 -7.19
N ASP A 129 -22.33 5.18 -7.16
CA ASP A 129 -23.50 4.33 -6.89
C ASP A 129 -23.86 4.29 -5.39
N MET A 130 -22.87 4.29 -4.48
CA MET A 130 -23.12 4.45 -3.05
C MET A 130 -23.69 5.83 -2.70
N MET A 131 -23.26 6.91 -3.37
CA MET A 131 -23.87 8.25 -3.18
C MET A 131 -25.28 8.35 -3.77
N LYS A 132 -25.58 7.64 -4.87
CA LYS A 132 -26.95 7.59 -5.44
C LYS A 132 -27.91 6.75 -4.59
N ASN A 133 -27.45 5.66 -3.98
CA ASN A 133 -28.28 4.84 -3.10
C ASN A 133 -28.53 5.50 -1.72
N MET A 134 -27.67 6.41 -1.28
CA MET A 134 -27.90 7.20 -0.06
C MET A 134 -28.72 8.48 -0.30
N GLY A 135 -28.86 8.91 -1.56
CA GLY A 135 -29.62 10.10 -1.97
C GLY A 135 -31.08 9.85 -2.36
N SER A 136 -31.56 8.60 -2.34
CA SER A 136 -32.92 8.23 -2.78
C SER A 136 -33.84 7.67 -1.67
N SER A 137 -33.48 7.82 -0.39
CA SER A 137 -34.38 7.53 0.74
C SER A 137 -34.93 8.80 1.41
N GLY A 138 -35.05 9.88 0.64
CA GLY A 138 -35.57 11.17 1.08
C GLY A 138 -36.85 11.59 0.33
N LEU A 139 -37.95 10.88 0.56
CA LEU A 139 -39.34 11.28 0.28
C LEU A 139 -40.18 10.47 1.28
N GLY A 140 -40.48 10.97 2.48
CA GLY A 140 -41.31 12.15 2.69
C GLY A 140 -42.70 11.68 3.09
N GLU A 141 -42.88 11.26 4.35
CA GLU A 141 -44.21 11.23 4.95
C GLU A 141 -44.11 11.52 6.46
N LYS A 142 -44.46 12.77 6.79
CA LYS A 142 -45.05 13.27 8.04
C LYS A 142 -44.93 12.37 9.27
N PHE A 143 -44.27 12.81 10.34
CA PHE A 143 -44.84 12.71 11.69
C PHE A 143 -44.24 13.81 12.60
N ASP A 144 -45.13 14.33 13.44
CA ASP A 144 -45.14 15.62 14.12
C ASP A 144 -44.28 15.64 15.41
N PRO A 145 -43.58 16.73 15.76
CA PRO A 145 -42.65 16.79 16.89
C PRO A 145 -43.37 17.26 18.16
N GLY A 146 -43.70 16.34 19.06
CA GLY A 146 -44.11 16.69 20.41
C GLY A 146 -44.90 15.60 21.11
N GLU A 147 -44.22 14.79 21.91
CA GLU A 147 -44.54 14.61 23.34
C GLU A 147 -43.51 13.68 23.96
N ALA A 148 -42.98 14.12 25.08
CA ALA A 148 -42.06 13.39 25.93
C ALA A 148 -42.88 12.83 27.09
N ASP A 149 -43.04 11.51 27.14
CA ASP A 149 -43.43 10.73 28.33
C ASP A 149 -42.51 9.50 28.32
N SER A 150 -41.55 9.31 29.23
CA SER A 150 -41.64 9.20 30.70
C SER A 150 -42.48 8.00 31.15
N ASP A 151 -41.90 6.80 31.14
CA ASP A 151 -42.28 5.63 31.96
C ASP A 151 -41.15 4.59 31.83
N ASP A 152 -40.08 4.65 32.62
CA ASP A 152 -39.88 4.07 33.96
C ASP A 152 -40.25 2.58 34.12
N SER A 153 -39.24 1.84 34.58
CA SER A 153 -39.30 0.57 35.31
C SER A 153 -39.80 -0.70 34.60
N ASP A 154 -38.88 -1.60 34.22
CA ASP A 154 -38.97 -2.98 34.70
C ASP A 154 -37.57 -3.60 34.86
N ASP A 155 -37.37 -4.13 36.05
CA ASP A 155 -36.16 -4.56 36.72
C ASP A 155 -36.05 -6.08 36.52
N GLU A 156 -35.21 -6.55 35.58
CA GLU A 156 -34.89 -7.99 35.49
C GLU A 156 -33.57 -8.30 36.20
N GLU A 157 -33.75 -8.58 37.49
CA GLU A 157 -32.88 -9.25 38.47
C GLU A 157 -31.83 -10.19 37.86
N LEU A 158 -30.55 -9.91 38.17
CA LEU A 158 -29.45 -10.86 37.99
C LEU A 158 -29.61 -12.03 38.98
N PRO A 159 -29.64 -13.31 38.54
CA PRO A 159 -29.68 -14.44 39.45
C PRO A 159 -28.33 -14.64 40.16
N ASP A 160 -28.38 -14.65 41.50
CA ASP A 160 -27.25 -14.88 42.40
C ASP A 160 -26.83 -16.37 42.42
N LEU A 161 -25.56 -16.59 42.73
CA LEU A 161 -24.79 -17.83 42.63
C LEU A 161 -25.01 -18.74 43.85
N GLU A 162 -25.33 -20.03 43.67
CA GLU A 162 -25.30 -21.02 44.77
C GLU A 162 -24.08 -21.97 44.67
N ASP A 163 -23.33 -21.95 45.78
CA ASP A 163 -22.24 -22.79 46.36
C ASP A 163 -21.16 -23.48 45.49
#